data_AF-A0A4R0XDH1-F1
#
_entry.id   AF-A0A4R0XDH1-F1
#
_cell.length_a   1.000
_cell.length_b   1.000
_cell.length_c   1.000
_cell.angle_alpha   90.00
_cell.angle_beta   90.00
_cell.angle_gamma   90.00
#
_symmetry.space_group_name_H-M   'P 1'
#
loop_
_entity.id
_entity.type
_entity.pdbx_description
1 polymer ?
#
loop_
_entity_poly.entity_id
_entity_poly.type
_entity_poly.pdbx_seq_one_letter_code
_entity_poly.pdbx_strand_id
1 'polypeptide(L)'
;MNRFESAIGLIMLAVPLLASAKAVSDQDIKDPLAISKLVHSIPAFQGDLGSRFTAGGMRVESVWIHTLLKEDVAEDPMNLALGDSMIHFYTSGTPDAAGCRILGSPNLIKRGKKYIPQDRTGYWLLTGRCDF
;
A
#
# COMPACT_ATOMS: atom_id res chain seq x y z
N MET A 1 52.29 15.56 54.77
CA MET A 1 50.96 15.98 54.28
C MET A 1 50.92 15.70 52.79
N ASN A 2 50.39 14.53 52.40
CA ASN A 2 50.32 14.11 51.00
C ASN A 2 48.87 14.28 50.53
N ARG A 3 48.65 15.17 49.55
CA ARG A 3 47.36 15.31 48.87
C ARG A 3 47.35 14.38 47.66
N PHE A 4 46.51 13.34 47.72
CA PHE A 4 46.08 12.59 46.56
C PHE A 4 44.78 13.23 46.06
N GLU A 5 44.81 13.90 44.91
CA GLU A 5 43.61 14.35 44.21
C GLU A 5 43.18 13.26 43.24
N SER A 6 42.00 12.68 43.51
CA SER A 6 41.35 11.70 42.66
C SER A 6 40.78 12.37 41.41
N ALA A 7 41.31 12.03 40.24
CA ALA A 7 40.68 12.35 38.95
C ALA A 7 39.53 11.37 38.69
N ILE A 8 38.30 11.86 38.74
CA ILE A 8 37.10 11.12 38.33
C ILE A 8 37.04 11.16 36.80
N GLY A 9 37.48 10.09 36.16
CA GLY A 9 37.36 9.89 34.71
C GLY A 9 35.93 9.53 34.33
N LEU A 10 35.23 10.47 33.69
CA LEU A 10 33.90 10.27 33.11
C LEU A 10 34.07 9.58 31.74
N ILE A 11 34.02 8.24 31.70
CA ILE A 11 33.98 7.50 30.44
C ILE A 11 32.55 7.62 29.88
N MET A 12 32.38 8.49 28.89
CA MET A 12 31.15 8.55 28.09
C MET A 12 31.02 7.25 27.30
N LEU A 13 30.08 6.39 27.73
CA LEU A 13 29.59 5.27 26.95
C LEU A 13 28.88 5.81 25.70
N ALA A 14 29.55 5.73 24.55
CA ALA A 14 28.91 5.86 23.26
C ALA A 14 27.98 4.66 23.06
N VAL A 15 26.67 4.87 23.29
CA VAL A 15 25.63 3.91 22.92
C VAL A 15 25.46 4.01 21.40
N PRO A 16 25.79 2.97 20.61
CA PRO A 16 25.44 2.97 19.21
C PRO A 16 23.91 2.87 19.12
N LEU A 17 23.27 3.95 18.68
CA LEU A 17 21.90 3.95 18.20
C LEU A 17 21.84 3.03 16.97
N LEU A 18 21.58 1.75 17.20
CA LEU A 18 21.07 0.84 16.18
C LEU A 18 19.69 1.38 15.79
N ALA A 19 19.66 2.24 14.78
CA ALA A 19 18.44 2.60 14.08
C ALA A 19 17.79 1.30 13.62
N SER A 20 16.70 0.91 14.28
CA SER A 20 15.85 -0.17 13.79
C SER A 20 15.28 0.28 12.45
N ALA A 21 15.94 -0.11 11.37
CA ALA A 21 15.34 -0.13 10.05
C ALA A 21 14.09 -1.00 10.20
N LYS A 22 12.91 -0.36 10.23
CA LYS A 22 11.65 -1.07 10.09
C LYS A 22 11.76 -1.81 8.77
N ALA A 23 11.93 -3.13 8.83
CA ALA A 23 11.74 -3.99 7.69
C ALA A 23 10.32 -3.67 7.18
N VAL A 24 10.28 -2.99 6.05
CA VAL A 24 9.07 -2.69 5.30
C VAL A 24 8.59 -4.04 4.78
N SER A 25 7.63 -4.62 5.50
CA SER A 25 7.12 -5.95 5.21
C SER A 25 5.98 -5.84 4.21
N ASP A 26 6.06 -6.64 3.15
CA ASP A 26 4.89 -7.06 2.40
C ASP A 26 3.80 -7.51 3.36
N GLN A 27 2.56 -7.16 3.05
CA GLN A 27 1.39 -7.56 3.81
C GLN A 27 0.43 -8.29 2.88
N ASP A 28 0.17 -9.55 3.18
CA ASP A 28 -0.89 -10.33 2.55
C ASP A 28 -2.07 -10.40 3.53
N ILE A 29 -3.15 -9.69 3.19
CA ILE A 29 -4.36 -9.56 4.00
C ILE A 29 -5.40 -10.55 3.49
N LYS A 30 -5.75 -11.53 4.33
CA LYS A 30 -6.80 -12.54 4.06
C LYS A 30 -7.97 -12.47 5.02
N ASP A 31 -7.86 -11.68 6.10
CA ASP A 31 -8.93 -11.51 7.06
C ASP A 31 -10.10 -10.72 6.43
N PRO A 32 -11.32 -11.27 6.37
CA PRO A 32 -12.45 -10.62 5.71
C PRO A 32 -12.81 -9.26 6.29
N LEU A 33 -12.65 -9.07 7.61
CA LEU A 33 -12.97 -7.80 8.27
C LEU A 33 -11.92 -6.73 7.93
N ALA A 34 -10.64 -7.09 7.89
CA ALA A 34 -9.56 -6.21 7.46
C ALA A 34 -9.71 -5.82 6.00
N ILE A 35 -10.03 -6.78 5.12
CA ILE A 35 -10.31 -6.52 3.70
C ILE A 35 -11.48 -5.55 3.57
N SER A 36 -12.61 -5.83 4.24
CA SER A 36 -13.81 -4.98 4.22
C SER A 36 -13.48 -3.55 4.66
N LYS A 37 -12.78 -3.37 5.78
CA LYS A 37 -12.34 -2.05 6.26
C LYS A 37 -11.45 -1.34 5.23
N LEU A 38 -10.52 -2.05 4.61
CA LEU A 38 -9.65 -1.47 3.60
C LEU A 38 -10.43 -1.01 2.38
N VAL A 39 -11.24 -1.88 1.76
CA VAL A 39 -11.96 -1.54 0.52
C VAL A 39 -12.99 -0.43 0.75
N HIS A 40 -13.67 -0.40 1.89
CA HIS A 40 -14.61 0.68 2.20
C HIS A 40 -13.90 1.99 2.62
N SER A 41 -12.59 1.97 2.89
CA SER A 41 -11.81 3.19 3.17
C SER A 41 -11.34 3.91 1.91
N ILE A 42 -11.44 3.27 0.73
CA ILE A 42 -10.92 3.79 -0.54
C ILE A 42 -12.09 4.43 -1.32
N PRO A 43 -12.06 5.74 -1.59
CA PRO A 43 -13.07 6.38 -2.44
C PRO A 43 -13.02 5.82 -3.86
N ALA A 44 -14.18 5.62 -4.47
CA ALA A 44 -14.33 5.08 -5.82
C ALA A 44 -15.50 5.77 -6.55
N PHE A 45 -15.78 5.35 -7.78
CA PHE A 45 -16.89 5.92 -8.54
C PHE A 45 -18.22 5.69 -7.82
N GLN A 46 -18.95 6.79 -7.56
CA GLN A 46 -20.24 6.79 -6.88
C GLN A 46 -20.23 6.12 -5.49
N GLY A 47 -19.12 6.20 -4.74
CA GLY A 47 -19.07 5.70 -3.36
C GLY A 47 -17.67 5.28 -2.95
N ASP A 48 -17.58 4.09 -2.37
CA ASP A 48 -16.33 3.45 -1.96
C ASP A 48 -16.03 2.21 -2.80
N LEU A 49 -14.79 1.73 -2.73
CA LEU A 49 -14.29 0.64 -3.55
C LEU A 49 -14.98 -0.70 -3.23
N GLY A 50 -15.32 -0.96 -1.97
CA GLY A 50 -16.03 -2.19 -1.56
C GLY A 50 -17.43 -2.27 -2.15
N SER A 51 -18.17 -1.17 -2.07
CA SER A 51 -19.47 -1.02 -2.71
C SER A 51 -19.37 -1.18 -4.23
N ARG A 52 -18.32 -0.62 -4.84
CA ARG A 52 -18.08 -0.70 -6.28
C ARG A 52 -17.73 -2.12 -6.75
N PHE A 53 -16.90 -2.86 -6.02
CA PHE A 53 -16.63 -4.28 -6.31
C PHE A 53 -17.92 -5.09 -6.30
N THR A 54 -18.74 -4.92 -5.25
CA THR A 54 -20.01 -5.64 -5.09
C THR A 54 -20.96 -5.33 -6.24
N ALA A 55 -21.14 -4.05 -6.59
CA ALA A 55 -21.96 -3.64 -7.72
C ALA A 55 -21.44 -4.17 -9.06
N GLY A 56 -20.12 -4.34 -9.19
CA GLY A 56 -19.46 -4.92 -10.36
C GLY A 56 -19.44 -6.44 -10.40
N GLY A 57 -20.14 -7.14 -9.52
CA GLY A 57 -20.16 -8.61 -9.50
C GLY A 57 -18.84 -9.26 -9.06
N MET A 58 -18.00 -8.52 -8.35
CA MET A 58 -16.68 -8.97 -7.89
C MET A 58 -16.61 -9.04 -6.37
N ARG A 59 -15.82 -9.99 -5.87
CA ARG A 59 -15.50 -10.13 -4.45
C ARG A 59 -13.99 -10.14 -4.26
N VAL A 60 -13.51 -9.39 -3.28
CA VAL A 60 -12.08 -9.39 -2.91
C VAL A 60 -11.81 -10.57 -1.97
N GLU A 61 -10.89 -11.44 -2.37
CA GLU A 61 -10.48 -12.65 -1.63
C GLU A 61 -9.26 -12.39 -0.75
N SER A 62 -8.31 -11.63 -1.27
CA SER A 62 -7.14 -11.18 -0.53
C SER A 62 -6.57 -9.89 -1.11
N VAL A 63 -5.74 -9.23 -0.31
CA VAL A 63 -5.07 -7.99 -0.72
C VAL A 63 -3.59 -8.09 -0.39
N TRP A 64 -2.74 -7.91 -1.39
CA TRP A 64 -1.30 -7.77 -1.19
C TRP A 64 -0.92 -6.29 -1.23
N ILE A 65 -0.21 -5.85 -0.20
CA ILE A 65 0.30 -4.49 -0.08
C ILE A 65 1.82 -4.55 0.05
N HIS A 66 2.48 -3.84 -0.85
CA HIS A 66 3.93 -3.68 -0.85
C HIS A 66 4.28 -2.20 -0.82
N THR A 67 5.10 -1.79 0.15
CA THR A 67 5.56 -0.39 0.23
C THR A 67 6.88 -0.28 -0.52
N LEU A 68 6.91 0.59 -1.52
CA LEU A 68 7.99 0.68 -2.50
C LEU A 68 9.28 1.18 -1.86
N LEU A 69 10.35 0.44 -2.13
CA LEU A 69 11.72 0.74 -1.76
C LEU A 69 12.42 1.48 -2.89
N LYS A 70 13.68 1.84 -2.65
CA LYS A 70 14.48 2.61 -3.60
C LYS A 70 14.75 1.81 -4.87
N GLU A 71 14.90 0.51 -4.71
CA GLU A 71 15.17 -0.45 -5.78
C GLU A 71 13.96 -0.54 -6.71
N ASP A 72 12.74 -0.67 -6.17
CA ASP A 72 11.50 -0.72 -6.97
C ASP A 72 11.29 0.57 -7.76
N VAL A 73 11.56 1.71 -7.13
CA VAL A 73 11.47 3.03 -7.79
C VAL A 73 12.54 3.20 -8.87
N ALA A 74 13.70 2.55 -8.74
CA ALA A 74 14.74 2.61 -9.76
C ALA A 74 14.34 1.87 -11.05
N GLU A 75 13.46 0.87 -10.95
CA GLU A 75 12.93 0.14 -12.11
C GLU A 75 11.90 0.96 -12.91
N ASP A 76 11.07 1.77 -12.24
CA ASP A 76 10.13 2.69 -12.88
C ASP A 76 10.07 4.07 -12.18
N PRO A 77 11.08 4.93 -12.37
CA PRO A 77 11.20 6.20 -11.66
C PRO A 77 10.23 7.28 -12.17
N MET A 78 9.57 7.05 -13.30
CA MET A 78 8.61 8.01 -13.86
C MET A 78 7.22 7.85 -13.25
N ASN A 79 6.83 6.64 -12.85
CA ASN A 79 5.50 6.36 -12.33
C ASN A 79 5.50 6.09 -10.82
N LEU A 80 6.60 5.62 -10.24
CA LEU A 80 6.71 5.24 -8.83
C LEU A 80 7.44 6.30 -8.00
N ALA A 81 7.10 6.40 -6.71
CA ALA A 81 7.79 7.26 -5.76
C ALA A 81 8.09 6.52 -4.46
N LEU A 82 9.19 6.89 -3.80
CA LEU A 82 9.55 6.34 -2.49
C LEU A 82 8.44 6.59 -1.46
N GLY A 83 8.08 5.54 -0.73
CA GLY A 83 7.01 5.58 0.27
C GLY A 83 5.60 5.44 -0.29
N ASP A 84 5.45 5.29 -1.61
CA ASP A 84 4.20 4.78 -2.18
C ASP A 84 3.95 3.34 -1.71
N SER A 85 2.68 2.93 -1.71
CA SER A 85 2.33 1.52 -1.54
C SER A 85 1.61 0.99 -2.78
N MET A 86 2.12 -0.08 -3.37
CA MET A 86 1.41 -0.88 -4.35
C MET A 86 0.39 -1.76 -3.63
N ILE A 87 -0.83 -1.80 -4.15
CA ILE A 87 -1.95 -2.57 -3.61
C ILE A 87 -2.52 -3.42 -4.74
N HIS A 88 -2.40 -4.73 -4.62
CA HIS A 88 -3.01 -5.70 -5.52
C HIS A 88 -4.22 -6.34 -4.85
N PHE A 89 -5.39 -6.26 -5.48
CA PHE A 89 -6.60 -6.92 -5.00
C PHE A 89 -6.82 -8.20 -5.78
N TYR A 90 -6.71 -9.34 -5.11
CA TYR A 90 -7.07 -10.62 -5.69
C TYR A 90 -8.58 -10.80 -5.58
N THR A 91 -9.23 -10.95 -6.72
CA THR A 91 -10.70 -11.00 -6.78
C THR A 91 -11.21 -12.28 -7.40
N SER A 92 -12.46 -12.59 -7.09
CA SER A 92 -13.27 -13.60 -7.78
C SER A 92 -14.56 -12.99 -8.28
N GLY A 93 -15.31 -13.75 -9.08
CA GLY A 93 -16.55 -13.32 -9.72
C GLY A 93 -16.40 -13.06 -11.21
N THR A 94 -17.49 -12.66 -11.85
CA THR A 94 -17.50 -12.26 -13.26
C THR A 94 -17.79 -10.76 -13.30
N PRO A 95 -16.82 -9.92 -13.71
CA PRO A 95 -17.02 -8.48 -13.68
C PRO A 95 -18.17 -8.06 -14.61
N ASP A 96 -19.19 -7.41 -14.03
CA ASP A 96 -20.24 -6.74 -14.78
C ASP A 96 -19.91 -5.26 -14.90
N ALA A 97 -19.20 -4.93 -15.98
CA ALA A 97 -18.68 -3.60 -16.22
C ALA A 97 -19.37 -2.87 -17.37
N ALA A 98 -20.63 -3.22 -17.68
CA ALA A 98 -21.46 -2.54 -18.68
C ALA A 98 -20.74 -2.27 -20.03
N GLY A 99 -20.02 -3.28 -20.54
CA GLY A 99 -19.29 -3.20 -21.82
C GLY A 99 -17.79 -2.90 -21.70
N CYS A 100 -17.27 -2.67 -20.50
CA CYS A 100 -15.85 -2.43 -20.30
C CYS A 100 -15.06 -3.74 -20.18
N ARG A 101 -13.98 -3.86 -20.97
CA ARG A 101 -13.12 -5.05 -20.95
C ARG A 101 -12.15 -4.96 -19.76
N ILE A 102 -12.63 -5.36 -18.57
CA ILE A 102 -11.85 -5.44 -17.33
C ILE A 102 -11.57 -6.90 -16.95
N LEU A 103 -10.49 -7.14 -16.20
CA LEU A 103 -9.95 -8.48 -15.90
C LEU A 103 -10.12 -8.90 -14.43
N GLY A 104 -10.86 -8.13 -13.63
CA GLY A 104 -11.26 -8.52 -12.27
C GLY A 104 -10.34 -8.00 -11.18
N SER A 105 -9.06 -8.36 -11.19
CA SER A 105 -8.11 -8.04 -10.10
C SER A 105 -7.33 -6.74 -10.36
N PRO A 106 -7.69 -5.61 -9.71
CA PRO A 106 -7.04 -4.33 -9.95
C PRO A 106 -5.75 -4.15 -9.14
N ASN A 107 -4.88 -3.30 -9.69
CA ASN A 107 -3.69 -2.76 -9.07
C ASN A 107 -3.86 -1.25 -8.85
N LEU A 108 -3.57 -0.80 -7.62
CA LEU A 108 -3.56 0.61 -7.26
C LEU A 108 -2.22 1.00 -6.63
N ILE A 109 -1.79 2.23 -6.86
CA ILE A 109 -0.74 2.88 -6.05
C ILE A 109 -1.42 3.82 -5.06
N LYS A 110 -1.10 3.67 -3.78
CA LYS A 110 -1.41 4.65 -2.74
C LYS A 110 -0.24 5.62 -2.62
N ARG A 111 -0.48 6.88 -2.99
CA ARG A 111 0.45 8.00 -2.84
C ARG A 111 -0.12 9.02 -1.86
N GLY A 112 0.35 8.98 -0.62
CA GLY A 112 -0.23 9.76 0.48
C GLY A 112 -1.72 9.44 0.68
N LYS A 113 -2.59 10.40 0.34
CA LYS A 113 -4.06 10.25 0.40
C LYS A 113 -4.71 9.87 -0.94
N LYS A 114 -3.94 9.78 -2.03
CA LYS A 114 -4.45 9.49 -3.38
C LYS A 114 -4.28 8.01 -3.71
N TYR A 115 -5.24 7.48 -4.46
CA TYR A 115 -5.19 6.14 -5.05
C TYR A 115 -5.13 6.29 -6.57
N ILE A 116 -4.11 5.72 -7.20
CA ILE A 116 -3.80 5.87 -8.62
C ILE A 116 -3.98 4.50 -9.28
N PRO A 117 -4.87 4.35 -10.27
CA PRO A 117 -5.06 3.08 -10.94
C PRO A 117 -3.85 2.74 -11.82
N GLN A 118 -3.42 1.48 -11.80
CA GLN A 118 -2.33 0.98 -12.64
C GLN A 118 -2.83 0.11 -13.80
N ASP A 119 -4.13 -0.24 -13.79
CA ASP A 119 -4.76 -1.01 -14.85
C ASP A 119 -6.20 -0.54 -15.12
N ARG A 120 -6.77 -1.08 -16.19
CA ARG A 120 -8.14 -0.77 -16.65
C ARG A 120 -9.20 -1.07 -15.60
N THR A 121 -9.01 -2.15 -14.83
CA THR A 121 -9.95 -2.56 -13.79
C THR A 121 -9.95 -1.53 -12.66
N GLY A 122 -8.78 -1.16 -12.15
CA GLY A 122 -8.61 -0.14 -11.13
C GLY A 122 -9.15 1.21 -11.59
N TYR A 123 -8.90 1.58 -12.84
CA TYR A 123 -9.41 2.83 -13.39
C TYR A 123 -10.93 2.87 -13.51
N TRP A 124 -11.54 1.78 -13.98
CA TRP A 124 -12.99 1.66 -14.03
C TRP A 124 -13.62 1.67 -12.64
N LEU A 125 -13.00 1.01 -11.66
CA LEU A 125 -13.45 1.03 -10.27
C LEU A 125 -13.41 2.46 -9.70
N LEU A 126 -12.30 3.17 -9.89
CA LEU A 126 -12.11 4.50 -9.30
C LEU A 126 -12.87 5.61 -10.04
N THR A 127 -13.09 5.48 -11.35
CA THR A 127 -13.62 6.58 -12.17
C THR A 127 -14.93 6.28 -12.89
N GLY A 128 -15.33 5.01 -12.98
CA GLY A 128 -16.48 4.57 -13.76
C GLY A 128 -16.27 4.60 -15.27
N ARG A 129 -15.07 4.96 -15.75
CA ARG A 129 -14.73 5.08 -17.17
C ARG A 129 -13.87 3.92 -17.65
N CYS A 130 -13.75 3.77 -18.97
CA CYS A 130 -13.16 2.59 -19.62
C CYS A 130 -12.14 2.93 -20.71
N ASP A 131 -11.75 4.20 -20.78
CA ASP A 131 -10.79 4.81 -21.69
C ASP A 131 -9.36 4.84 -21.12
N PHE A 132 -9.00 3.81 -20.34
CA PHE A 132 -7.67 3.66 -19.74
C PHE A 132 -6.61 3.17 -20.73
#